data_AF-W4VIT0-F1
#
_entry.id   AF-W4VIT0-F1
#
_cell.length_a   1.000
_cell.length_b   1.000
_cell.length_c   1.000
_cell.angle_alpha   90.00
_cell.angle_beta   90.00
_cell.angle_gamma   90.00
#
_symmetry.space_group_name_H-M   'P 1'
#
loop_
_entity.id
_entity.type
_entity.pdbx_description
1 polymer ?
#
loop_
_entity_poly.entity_id
_entity_poly.type
_entity_poly.pdbx_seq_one_letter_code
_entity_poly.pdbx_strand_id
1 'polypeptide(L)' 'MIDFTLSNMIKSDISEVAIFTTSKYRSLLDHLGSGADWELNKRHGGLFILPPQCKRPLIFLKGGT' A
#
# COMPACT_ATOMS: atom_id res chain seq x y z
N MET A 1 3.57 -3.12 13.56
CA MET A 1 2.24 -3.75 13.83
C MET A 1 1.65 -4.38 12.57
N ILE A 2 1.77 -3.73 11.42
CA ILE A 2 1.40 -4.33 10.11
C ILE A 2 2.12 -5.67 9.85
N ASP A 3 3.33 -5.81 10.39
CA ASP A 3 4.20 -6.99 10.29
C ASP A 3 3.51 -8.27 10.71
N PHE A 4 2.76 -8.22 11.83
CA PHE A 4 2.04 -9.36 12.37
C PHE A 4 0.87 -9.75 11.47
N THR A 5 0.20 -8.76 10.89
CA THR A 5 -0.89 -8.98 9.93
C THR A 5 -0.35 -9.64 8.67
N LEU A 6 0.78 -9.15 8.13
CA LEU A 6 1.41 -9.74 6.94
C LEU A 6 1.90 -11.16 7.20
N SER A 7 2.55 -11.41 8.34
CA SER A 7 2.98 -12.76 8.72
C SER A 7 1.80 -13.74 8.81
N ASN A 8 0.65 -13.31 9.33
CA ASN A 8 -0.56 -14.14 9.37
C ASN A 8 -1.15 -14.40 7.98
N MET A 9 -1.13 -13.40 7.08
CA MET A 9 -1.61 -13.57 5.70
C MET A 9 -0.76 -14.59 4.95
N ILE A 10 0.57 -14.47 5.02
CA ILE A 10 1.50 -15.44 4.42
C ILE A 10 1.31 -16.84 4.99
N LYS A 11 1.14 -16.95 6.30
CA LYS A 11 0.90 -18.23 6.97
C LYS A 11 -0.45 -18.87 6.60
N SER A 12 -1.35 -18.10 5.99
CA SER A 12 -2.66 -18.54 5.51
C SER A 12 -2.70 -18.71 4.00
N ASP A 13 -1.54 -18.87 3.35
CA ASP A 13 -1.38 -18.99 1.89
C ASP A 13 -1.87 -17.77 1.07
N ILE A 14 -2.06 -16.62 1.71
CA ILE A 14 -2.37 -15.37 1.02
C ILE A 14 -1.07 -14.78 0.48
N SER A 15 -0.87 -14.89 -0.82
CA SER A 15 0.33 -14.43 -1.54
C SER A 15 0.18 -13.03 -2.16
N GLU A 16 -0.99 -12.40 -2.05
CA GLU A 16 -1.31 -11.15 -2.71
C GLU A 16 -2.05 -10.20 -1.76
N VAL A 17 -1.45 -9.04 -1.47
CA VAL A 17 -1.94 -8.11 -0.45
C VAL A 17 -1.88 -6.68 -0.98
N ALA A 18 -3.01 -5.97 -0.95
CA ALA A 18 -3.09 -4.55 -1.32
C ALA A 18 -3.38 -3.68 -0.08
N ILE A 19 -2.56 -2.64 0.13
CA ILE A 19 -2.70 -1.69 1.23
C ILE A 19 -3.19 -0.35 0.68
N PHE A 20 -4.37 0.06 1.11
CA PHE A 20 -4.92 1.39 0.85
C PHE A 20 -4.50 2.35 1.95
N THR A 21 -3.73 3.37 1.58
CA THR A 21 -3.24 4.38 2.52
C THR A 21 -4.05 5.67 2.36
N THR A 22 -4.35 6.38 3.46
CA THR A 22 -5.16 7.62 3.43
C THR A 22 -4.36 8.87 3.77
N SER A 23 -3.40 8.78 4.71
CA SER A 23 -2.46 9.86 5.02
C SER A 23 -1.29 9.35 5.88
N LYS A 24 -0.13 10.05 5.82
CA LYS A 24 1.08 9.77 6.63
C LYS A 24 1.60 8.32 6.60
N TYR A 25 1.57 7.67 5.45
CA TYR A 25 2.03 6.29 5.26
C TYR A 25 3.52 6.15 4.94
N ARG A 26 4.29 7.26 4.98
CA ARG A 26 5.71 7.26 4.61
C ARG A 26 6.55 6.33 5.48
N SER A 27 6.37 6.37 6.80
CA SER A 27 7.08 5.48 7.73
C SER A 27 6.63 4.03 7.62
N LEU A 28 5.34 3.80 7.34
CA LEU A 28 4.80 2.47 7.04
C LEU A 28 5.44 1.91 5.75
N LEU A 29 5.55 2.73 4.71
CA LEU A 29 6.19 2.37 3.44
C LEU A 29 7.67 2.03 3.63
N ASP A 30 8.39 2.86 4.41
CA ASP A 30 9.81 2.66 4.70
C ASP A 30 10.03 1.35 5.48
N HIS A 31 9.11 1.04 6.40
CA HIS A 31 9.12 -0.18 7.18
C HIS A 31 8.69 -1.43 6.39
N LEU A 32 7.79 -1.29 5.42
CA LEU A 32 7.36 -2.39 4.53
C LEU A 32 8.33 -2.63 3.36
N GLY A 33 9.07 -1.60 2.96
CA GLY A 33 10.05 -1.65 1.88
C GLY A 33 9.50 -2.27 0.60
N SER A 34 10.20 -3.32 0.13
CA SER A 34 9.83 -4.08 -1.07
C SER A 34 8.91 -5.28 -0.80
N GLY A 35 8.49 -5.49 0.46
CA GLY A 35 7.74 -6.69 0.87
C GLY A 35 8.58 -7.98 0.88
N ALA A 36 9.90 -7.89 0.74
CA ALA A 36 10.80 -9.05 0.69
C ALA A 36 10.81 -9.86 1.99
N ASP A 37 10.68 -9.20 3.15
CA ASP A 37 10.68 -9.87 4.47
C ASP A 37 9.51 -10.85 4.66
N TRP A 38 8.42 -10.67 3.90
CA TRP A 38 7.24 -11.53 3.93
C TRP A 38 7.14 -12.41 2.68
N GLU A 39 8.21 -12.55 1.89
CA GLU A 39 8.16 -13.22 0.59
C GLU A 39 7.08 -12.68 -0.37
N LEU A 40 6.63 -11.44 -0.18
CA LEU A 40 5.66 -10.75 -1.03
C LEU A 40 6.35 -10.03 -2.22
N ASN A 41 7.60 -10.39 -2.54
CA ASN A 41 8.34 -9.87 -3.69
C ASN A 41 8.35 -10.81 -4.90
N LYS A 42 7.41 -11.77 -4.95
CA LYS A 42 7.36 -12.79 -6.00
C LYS A 42 6.89 -12.18 -7.33
N ARG A 43 7.23 -12.84 -8.45
CA ARG A 43 6.81 -12.40 -9.80
C ARG A 43 5.30 -12.54 -10.03
N HIS A 44 4.65 -13.44 -9.29
CA HIS A 44 3.21 -13.69 -9.30
C HIS A 44 2.71 -13.52 -7.85
N GLY A 45 1.91 -12.49 -7.59
CA GLY A 45 1.52 -12.09 -6.23
C GLY A 45 2.55 -11.16 -5.58
N GLY A 46 2.10 -10.31 -4.66
CA GLY A 46 2.98 -9.44 -3.90
C GLY A 46 2.30 -8.36 -3.09
N LEU A 47 3.11 -7.42 -2.60
CA LEU A 47 2.65 -6.28 -1.79
C LEU A 47 2.38 -5.06 -2.67
N PHE A 48 1.11 -4.67 -2.79
CA PHE A 48 0.69 -3.50 -3.55
C PHE A 48 0.35 -2.35 -2.60
N ILE A 49 1.07 -1.24 -2.70
CA ILE A 49 0.78 -0.05 -1.90
C ILE A 49 0.09 0.97 -2.80
N LEU A 50 -1.20 1.18 -2.55
CA LEU A 50 -2.00 2.11 -3.31
C LEU A 50 -1.91 3.49 -2.64
N PRO A 51 -1.45 4.52 -3.36
CA PRO A 51 -1.37 5.86 -2.81
C PRO A 51 -2.78 6.35 -2.46
N PRO A 52 -2.90 7.25 -1.47
CA PRO A 52 -4.18 7.86 -1.16
C PRO A 52 -4.74 8.50 -2.41
N GLN A 53 -6.02 8.22 -2.68
CA GLN A 53 -6.74 8.84 -3.78
C GLN A 53 -6.51 10.35 -3.69
N CYS A 54 -5.73 10.87 -4.62
CA CYS A 54 -5.43 12.29 -4.69
C CYS A 54 -6.79 12.97 -4.84
N LYS A 55 -7.28 13.59 -3.77
CA LYS A 55 -8.42 14.50 -3.86
C LYS A 55 -7.96 15.60 -4.80
N ARG A 56 -8.31 15.50 -6.09
CA ARG A 56 -8.07 16.57 -7.05
C ARG A 56 -8.59 17.84 -6.40
N PRO A 57 -7.75 18.85 -6.15
CA PRO A 57 -8.26 20.09 -5.61
C PRO A 57 -9.15 20.67 -6.70
N LEU A 58 -10.46 20.70 -6.43
CA LEU A 58 -11.51 21.21 -7.32
C LEU A 58 -11.30 22.69 -7.71
N ILE A 59 -10.27 23.34 -7.17
CA ILE A 59 -9.83 24.70 -7.52
C ILE A 59 -9.41 24.83 -8.99
N PHE A 60 -8.98 23.75 -9.65
CA PHE A 60 -8.63 23.79 -11.07
C PHE A 60 -9.87 23.81 -11.99
N LEU A 61 -11.07 23.51 -11.47
CA LEU A 61 -12.31 23.48 -12.26
C LEU A 61 -13.13 24.77 -12.18
N LYS A 62 -12.63 25.82 -11.51
CA LYS A 62 -13.42 27.05 -11.27
C LYS A 62 -12.77 28.35 -11.75
N GLY A 63 -12.10 28.29 -12.90
CA GLY A 63 -11.38 29.44 -13.48
C GLY A 63 -11.64 29.65 -14.97
N GLY A 64 -12.88 29.51 -15.44
CA GLY A 64 -13.22 29.71 -16.84
C GLY A 64 -14.61 30.31 -17.04
N THR A 65 -14.74 31.61 -16.74
CA THR A 65 -15.67 32.59 -17.36
C THR A 65 -15.25 33.98 -16.92
#